data_AF-A0AAV3UJB2-F1
#
_entry.id   AF-A0AAV3UJB2-F1
#
_cell.length_a   1.000
_cell.length_b   1.000
_cell.length_c   1.000
_cell.angle_alpha   90.00
_cell.angle_beta   90.00
_cell.angle_gamma   90.00
#
_symmetry.space_group_name_H-M   'P 1'
#
loop_
_entity.id
_entity.type
_entity.pdbx_description
1 polymer ?
#
loop_
_entity_poly.entity_id
_entity_poly.type
_entity_poly.pdbx_seq_one_letter_code
_entity_poly.pdbx_strand_id
1 'polypeptide(L)'
;MAALGSEQASIKGDADEGSVELTVGDETYTRTLTRRNGAIVTSGDPYLDDPELTDPFSFLLESNEARRAVARGDDLRNLIMRPVDIKAIQAEKAAHGRKAPYRR
;
A
#
# COMPACT_ATOMS: atom_id res chain seq x y z
N MET A 1 8.07 -3.69 -4.98
CA MET A 1 7.14 -2.67 -4.46
C MET A 1 7.77 -1.30 -4.34
N ALA A 2 9.02 -1.17 -3.90
CA ALA A 2 9.64 0.11 -3.56
C ALA A 2 9.36 1.23 -4.58
N ALA A 3 9.57 1.00 -5.89
CA ALA A 3 9.30 2.00 -6.93
C ALA A 3 7.82 2.46 -6.99
N LEU A 4 6.88 1.61 -6.59
CA LEU A 4 5.46 1.94 -6.49
C LEU A 4 5.09 2.60 -5.14
N GLY A 5 6.03 2.81 -4.23
CA GLY A 5 5.82 3.56 -2.98
C GLY A 5 5.81 2.73 -1.69
N SER A 6 5.74 1.41 -1.75
CA SER A 6 5.72 0.59 -0.51
C SER A 6 7.01 0.71 0.31
N GLU A 7 6.85 0.63 1.63
CA GLU A 7 7.92 0.59 2.63
C GLU A 7 8.39 -0.86 2.95
N GLN A 8 7.75 -1.89 2.38
CA GLN A 8 8.08 -3.30 2.63
C GLN A 8 9.27 -3.83 1.82
N ALA A 9 10.28 -2.99 1.61
CA ALA A 9 11.45 -3.31 0.80
C ALA A 9 12.69 -3.56 1.67
N SER A 10 13.61 -4.40 1.18
CA SER A 10 14.83 -4.79 1.88
C SER A 10 16.07 -4.40 1.09
N ILE A 11 17.11 -3.94 1.79
CA ILE A 11 18.46 -3.76 1.24
C ILE A 11 19.26 -5.05 1.48
N LYS A 12 20.17 -5.38 0.56
CA LYS A 12 21.12 -6.49 0.71
C LYS A 12 21.86 -6.38 2.06
N GLY A 13 22.13 -7.51 2.72
CA GLY A 13 22.59 -7.53 4.11
C GLY A 13 23.95 -6.86 4.38
N ASP A 14 24.79 -6.75 3.35
CA ASP A 14 26.12 -6.14 3.36
C ASP A 14 26.14 -4.73 2.73
N ALA A 15 24.97 -4.15 2.46
CA ALA A 15 24.85 -2.82 1.88
C ALA A 15 24.09 -1.86 2.82
N ASP A 16 24.58 -0.62 2.84
CA ASP A 16 23.97 0.48 3.59
C ASP A 16 22.90 1.23 2.79
N GLU A 17 22.93 1.11 1.46
CA GLU A 17 22.01 1.77 0.54
C GLU A 17 21.56 0.84 -0.60
N GLY A 18 20.38 1.13 -1.14
CA GLY A 18 19.89 0.57 -2.39
C GLY A 18 19.04 1.58 -3.14
N SER A 19 18.92 1.43 -4.44
CA SER A 19 18.06 2.28 -5.27
C SER A 19 17.16 1.43 -6.15
N VAL A 20 16.04 2.02 -6.57
CA VAL A 20 15.15 1.45 -7.56
C VAL A 20 14.72 2.55 -8.52
N GLU A 21 14.68 2.19 -9.79
CA GLU A 21 14.19 3.04 -10.87
C GLU A 21 13.09 2.27 -11.62
N LEU A 22 12.01 2.97 -11.96
CA LEU A 22 10.92 2.44 -12.77
C LEU A 22 10.59 3.45 -13.85
N THR A 23 10.61 3.00 -15.11
CA THR A 23 10.17 3.80 -16.25
C THR A 23 8.84 3.28 -16.76
N VAL A 24 7.86 4.17 -16.90
CA VAL A 24 6.54 3.88 -17.47
C VAL A 24 6.27 4.91 -18.58
N GLY A 25 6.33 4.46 -19.84
CA GLY A 25 6.29 5.40 -20.96
C GLY A 25 7.50 6.32 -20.93
N ASP A 26 7.26 7.63 -20.90
CA ASP A 26 8.30 8.67 -20.87
C ASP A 26 8.63 9.15 -19.43
N GLU A 27 7.95 8.62 -18.42
CA GLU A 27 8.12 9.02 -17.02
C GLU A 27 9.04 8.05 -16.30
N THR A 28 9.93 8.59 -15.45
CA THR A 28 10.87 7.81 -14.65
C THR A 28 10.74 8.17 -13.18
N TYR A 29 10.51 7.15 -12.37
CA TYR A 29 10.28 7.22 -10.93
C TYR A 29 11.47 6.59 -10.22
N THR A 30 12.01 7.29 -9.22
CA THR A 30 13.24 6.87 -8.54
C THR A 30 13.06 6.89 -7.04
N ARG A 31 13.55 5.85 -6.38
CA ARG A 31 13.62 5.84 -4.91
C ARG A 31 14.94 5.30 -4.42
N THR A 32 15.36 5.84 -3.29
CA THR A 32 16.55 5.41 -2.55
C THR A 32 16.13 4.87 -1.20
N LEU A 33 16.71 3.75 -0.81
CA LEU A 33 16.54 3.09 0.48
C LEU A 33 17.86 3.22 1.21
N THR A 34 17.85 3.78 2.41
CA THR A 34 19.05 3.94 3.25
C THR A 34 18.83 3.24 4.58
N ARG A 35 19.81 2.44 5.02
CA ARG A 35 19.82 1.83 6.35
C ARG A 35 20.23 2.88 7.37
N ARG A 36 19.34 3.18 8.32
CA ARG A 36 19.60 4.10 9.45
C ARG A 36 19.18 3.45 10.75
N ASN A 37 20.12 3.27 11.68
CA ASN A 37 19.86 2.72 13.01
C ASN A 37 19.09 1.38 13.00
N GLY A 38 19.37 0.52 12.03
CA GLY A 38 18.69 -0.78 11.87
C GLY A 38 17.34 -0.73 11.15
N ALA A 39 16.80 0.46 10.87
CA ALA A 39 15.61 0.64 10.03
C ALA A 39 16.00 1.01 8.58
N ILE A 40 15.10 0.76 7.64
CA ILE A 40 15.23 1.26 6.26
C ILE A 40 14.40 2.53 6.16
N VAL A 41 15.00 3.60 5.64
CA VAL A 41 14.35 4.87 5.35
C VAL A 41 14.32 5.04 3.84
N THR A 42 13.15 5.32 3.30
CA THR A 42 12.95 5.45 1.86
C THR A 42 12.72 6.92 1.46
N SER A 43 13.30 7.34 0.34
CA SER A 43 13.16 8.69 -0.21
C SER A 43 13.05 8.64 -1.74
N GLY A 44 12.73 9.77 -2.35
CA GLY A 44 12.54 9.90 -3.80
C GLY A 44 11.08 10.02 -4.22
N ASP A 45 10.82 9.78 -5.50
CA ASP A 45 9.52 9.96 -6.15
C ASP A 45 8.95 8.59 -6.59
N PRO A 46 7.96 8.05 -5.87
CA PRO A 46 7.32 6.79 -6.21
C PRO A 46 6.30 6.95 -7.36
N TYR A 47 5.92 5.84 -7.99
CA TYR A 47 4.86 5.81 -9.01
C TYR A 47 3.46 6.14 -8.44
N LEU A 48 3.19 5.79 -7.18
CA LEU A 48 1.89 6.01 -6.56
C LEU A 48 2.01 7.02 -5.44
N ASP A 49 1.08 7.98 -5.41
CA ASP A 49 0.94 8.93 -4.30
C ASP A 49 0.43 8.25 -3.02
N ASP A 50 -0.38 7.20 -3.15
CA ASP A 50 -0.92 6.41 -2.04
C ASP A 50 -0.66 4.90 -2.26
N PRO A 51 0.47 4.37 -1.74
CA PRO A 51 0.80 2.96 -1.86
C PRO A 51 -0.01 2.05 -0.92
N GLU A 52 -0.64 2.58 0.14
CA GLU A 52 -1.34 1.74 1.15
C GLU A 52 -2.52 0.96 0.54
N LEU A 53 -3.18 1.55 -0.45
CA LEU A 53 -4.23 0.90 -1.23
C LEU A 53 -3.72 -0.31 -2.02
N THR A 54 -2.44 -0.36 -2.37
CA THR A 54 -1.89 -1.34 -3.32
C THR A 54 -1.08 -2.44 -2.66
N ASP A 55 -0.51 -2.20 -1.48
CA ASP A 55 0.29 -3.17 -0.74
C ASP A 55 -0.39 -4.55 -0.57
N PRO A 56 -1.71 -4.65 -0.30
CA PRO A 56 -2.39 -5.94 -0.19
C PRO A 56 -2.63 -6.65 -1.53
N PHE A 57 -2.70 -5.92 -2.66
CA PHE A 57 -3.25 -6.43 -3.92
C PHE A 57 -2.24 -6.51 -5.07
N SER A 58 -1.31 -5.56 -5.16
CA SER A 58 -0.46 -5.37 -6.36
C SER A 58 0.84 -6.17 -6.32
N PHE A 59 1.14 -6.84 -5.21
CA PHE A 59 2.45 -7.44 -5.00
C PHE A 59 2.36 -8.84 -4.41
N LEU A 60 2.72 -9.85 -5.20
CA LEU A 60 2.52 -11.25 -4.83
C LEU A 60 3.82 -11.97 -4.42
N LEU A 61 4.79 -11.24 -3.86
CA LEU A 61 6.01 -11.83 -3.30
C LEU A 61 5.73 -12.56 -1.98
N GLU A 62 6.65 -13.41 -1.54
CA GLU A 62 6.48 -14.22 -0.31
C GLU A 62 6.21 -13.37 0.94
N SER A 63 6.79 -12.18 1.03
CA SER A 63 6.59 -11.25 2.14
C SER A 63 5.20 -10.60 2.18
N ASN A 64 4.42 -10.70 1.10
CA ASN A 64 3.08 -10.11 1.03
C ASN A 64 2.16 -10.69 2.10
N GLU A 65 1.51 -9.81 2.86
CA GLU A 65 0.67 -10.20 3.99
C GLU A 65 -0.57 -11.00 3.57
N ALA A 66 -1.17 -10.71 2.41
CA ALA A 66 -2.34 -11.43 1.91
C ALA A 66 -1.98 -12.87 1.56
N ARG A 67 -0.84 -13.09 0.88
CA ARG A 67 -0.35 -14.43 0.57
C ARG A 67 -0.03 -15.23 1.83
N ARG A 68 0.63 -14.61 2.81
CA ARG A 68 0.94 -15.25 4.10
C ARG A 68 -0.33 -15.60 4.87
N ALA A 69 -1.33 -14.73 4.86
CA ALA A 69 -2.63 -14.99 5.48
C ALA A 69 -3.31 -16.20 4.84
N VAL A 70 -3.35 -16.28 3.51
CA VAL A 70 -3.88 -17.45 2.78
C VAL A 70 -3.12 -18.73 3.13
N ALA A 71 -1.79 -18.68 3.13
CA ALA A 71 -0.95 -19.85 3.40
C ALA A 71 -1.11 -20.40 4.82
N ARG A 72 -1.35 -19.53 5.80
CA ARG A 72 -1.53 -19.90 7.22
C ARG A 72 -2.99 -20.12 7.63
N GLY A 73 -3.94 -19.76 6.77
CA GLY A 73 -5.38 -19.78 7.10
C GLY A 73 -5.80 -18.64 8.04
N ASP A 74 -5.08 -17.51 8.03
CA ASP A 74 -5.45 -16.31 8.80
C ASP A 74 -6.64 -15.58 8.14
N ASP A 75 -7.23 -14.61 8.84
CA ASP A 75 -8.35 -13.80 8.33
C ASP A 75 -7.89 -12.84 7.21
N LEU A 76 -7.91 -13.34 5.97
CA LEU A 76 -7.64 -12.57 4.77
C LEU A 76 -8.62 -11.40 4.60
N ARG A 77 -9.88 -11.56 5.00
CA ARG A 77 -10.91 -10.53 4.80
C ARG A 77 -10.57 -9.28 5.59
N ASN A 78 -10.11 -9.43 6.82
CA ASN A 78 -9.66 -8.28 7.61
C ASN A 78 -8.54 -7.53 6.87
N LEU A 79 -7.55 -8.26 6.37
CA LEU A 79 -6.37 -7.70 5.72
C LEU A 79 -6.70 -6.89 4.46
N ILE A 80 -7.52 -7.45 3.57
CA ILE A 80 -7.91 -6.80 2.29
C ILE A 80 -8.87 -5.63 2.50
N MET A 81 -9.63 -5.61 3.60
CA MET A 81 -10.55 -4.53 3.91
C MET A 81 -9.89 -3.36 4.64
N ARG A 82 -8.65 -3.48 5.13
CA ARG A 82 -7.94 -2.40 5.84
C ARG A 82 -7.86 -1.08 5.06
N PRO A 83 -7.53 -1.08 3.74
CA PRO A 83 -7.42 0.17 3.00
C PRO A 83 -8.78 0.80 2.65
N VAL A 84 -9.88 0.06 2.86
CA VAL A 84 -11.23 0.58 2.60
C VAL A 84 -11.72 1.32 3.83
N ASP A 85 -11.89 2.64 3.73
CA ASP A 85 -12.55 3.42 4.79
C ASP A 85 -14.06 3.16 4.80
N ILE A 86 -14.43 2.03 5.40
CA ILE A 86 -15.82 1.64 5.59
C ILE A 86 -16.58 2.71 6.38
N LYS A 87 -15.92 3.45 7.28
CA LYS A 87 -16.60 4.48 8.09
C LYS A 87 -17.00 5.68 7.24
N ALA A 88 -16.13 6.16 6.37
CA ALA A 88 -16.45 7.23 5.42
C ALA A 88 -17.62 6.83 4.50
N ILE A 89 -17.59 5.60 3.96
CA ILE A 89 -18.66 5.08 3.11
C ILE A 89 -20.00 5.02 3.86
N GLN A 90 -20.00 4.53 5.11
CA GLN A 90 -21.25 4.46 5.90
C GLN A 90 -21.77 5.85 6.29
N ALA A 91 -20.88 6.81 6.56
CA ALA A 91 -21.26 8.19 6.82
C ALA A 91 -21.92 8.84 5.60
N GLU A 92 -21.39 8.61 4.39
CA GLU A 92 -21.97 9.08 3.14
C GLU A 92 -23.38 8.51 2.91
N LYS A 93 -23.55 7.19 3.09
CA LYS A 93 -24.87 6.52 2.98
C LYS A 93 -25.87 7.08 4.00
N ALA A 94 -25.44 7.31 5.24
CA ALA A 94 -26.29 7.88 6.28
C ALA A 94 -26.65 9.37 6.03
N ALA A 95 -25.80 10.12 5.33
CA ALA A 95 -26.07 11.50 4.93
C ALA A 95 -27.07 11.55 3.75
N HIS A 96 -26.94 10.64 2.78
CA HIS A 96 -27.87 10.53 1.66
C HIS A 96 -29.24 9.94 2.06
N GLY A 97 -29.28 8.98 2.98
CA GLY A 97 -30.53 8.39 3.49
C GLY A 97 -31.42 9.37 4.27
N ARG A 98 -30.89 10.51 4.72
CA ARG A 98 -31.63 11.56 5.44
C ARG A 98 -32.32 12.58 4.55
N LYS A 99 -32.11 12.56 3.22
CA LYS A 99 -32.66 13.57 2.28
C LYS A 99 -34.01 13.24 1.63
N ALA A 100 -34.67 12.14 1.98
CA ALA A 100 -35.97 11.79 1.39
C ALA A 100 -37.12 11.89 2.42
N PRO A 101 -37.78 13.06 2.60
CA PRO A 101 -39.12 13.06 3.14
C PRO A 101 -40.07 12.54 2.04
N TYR A 102 -40.60 11.34 2.24
CA TYR A 102 -41.70 10.81 1.46
C TYR A 102 -42.91 11.74 1.68
N ARG A 103 -43.15 12.67 0.77
CA ARG A 103 -44.36 13.50 0.76
C ARG A 103 -45.52 12.62 0.29
N ARG A 104 -46.48 12.36 1.18
CA ARG A 104 -47.84 11.98 0.81
C ARG A 104 -48.65 13.23 0.49
#